data_AF-A0A969ASR0-F1
#
_entry.id   AF-A0A969ASR0-F1
#
_cell.length_a   1.000
_cell.length_b   1.000
_cell.length_c   1.000
_cell.angle_alpha   90.00
_cell.angle_beta   90.00
_cell.angle_gamma   90.00
#
_symmetry.space_group_name_H-M   'P 1'
#
loop_
_entity.id
_entity.type
_entity.pdbx_description
1 polymer ?
#
loop_
_entity_poly.entity_id
_entity_poly.type
_entity_poly.pdbx_seq_one_letter_code
_entity_poly.pdbx_strand_id
1 'polypeptide(L)' 'MTDVLSDFDLAVAAYQANCDLKGFTFQQPSEEHSKQVSNVVYLRTSNVGYVARYNVKRRRILI' A
#
# COMPACT_ATOMS: atom_id res chain seq x y z
N MET A 1 -11.24 -19.65 -10.06
CA MET A 1 -10.19 -19.17 -9.14
C MET A 1 -10.65 -17.82 -8.65
N THR A 2 -11.14 -17.72 -7.41
CA THR A 2 -11.35 -16.43 -6.77
C THR A 2 -9.97 -15.84 -6.55
N ASP A 3 -9.61 -14.86 -7.38
CA ASP A 3 -8.41 -14.05 -7.24
C ASP A 3 -8.49 -13.35 -5.88
N VAL A 4 -7.93 -13.98 -4.86
CA VAL A 4 -7.79 -13.37 -3.55
C VAL A 4 -6.68 -12.34 -3.72
N LEU A 5 -7.06 -11.11 -4.07
CA LEU A 5 -6.14 -9.97 -4.08
C LEU A 5 -5.35 -9.97 -2.78
N SER A 6 -4.02 -9.98 -2.88
CA SER A 6 -3.18 -10.02 -1.69
C SER A 6 -3.36 -8.72 -0.91
N ASP A 7 -3.10 -8.76 0.41
CA ASP A 7 -3.14 -7.57 1.26
C ASP A 7 -2.25 -6.44 0.70
N PHE A 8 -1.17 -6.82 0.00
CA PHE A 8 -0.31 -5.91 -0.75
C PHE A 8 -1.04 -5.24 -1.92
N ASP A 9 -1.68 -5.98 -2.83
CA ASP A 9 -2.42 -5.43 -3.97
C ASP A 9 -3.52 -4.46 -3.53
N LEU A 10 -4.25 -4.82 -2.47
CA LEU A 10 -5.27 -3.97 -1.85
C LEU A 10 -4.65 -2.67 -1.31
N ALA A 11 -3.48 -2.75 -0.71
CA ALA A 11 -2.75 -1.60 -0.21
C ALA A 11 -2.26 -0.70 -1.37
N VAL A 12 -1.72 -1.28 -2.44
CA VAL A 12 -1.26 -0.52 -3.63
C VAL A 12 -2.42 0.21 -4.27
N ALA A 13 -3.54 -0.47 -4.51
CA ALA A 13 -4.74 0.14 -5.10
C ALA A 13 -5.28 1.29 -4.23
N ALA A 14 -5.33 1.11 -2.90
CA ALA A 14 -5.76 2.15 -1.99
C ALA A 14 -4.78 3.34 -1.94
N TYR A 15 -3.49 3.09 -2.05
CA TYR A 15 -2.47 4.12 -2.12
C TYR A 15 -2.57 4.92 -3.42
N GLN A 16 -2.73 4.24 -4.55
CA GLN A 16 -2.94 4.86 -5.86
C GLN A 16 -4.17 5.77 -5.85
N ALA A 17 -5.32 5.25 -5.42
CA ALA A 17 -6.55 6.04 -5.32
C ALA A 17 -6.38 7.27 -4.41
N ASN A 18 -5.64 7.16 -3.30
CA ASN A 18 -5.35 8.29 -2.44
C ASN A 18 -4.39 9.30 -3.09
N CYS A 19 -3.44 8.86 -3.90
CA CYS A 19 -2.59 9.73 -4.70
C CYS A 19 -3.40 10.51 -5.74
N ASP A 20 -4.27 9.83 -6.50
CA ASP A 20 -5.15 10.46 -7.49
C ASP A 20 -6.07 11.50 -6.85
N LEU A 21 -6.68 11.17 -5.70
CA LEU A 21 -7.55 12.09 -4.96
C LEU A 21 -6.84 13.35 -4.44
N LYS A 22 -5.55 13.24 -4.10
CA LYS A 22 -4.77 14.35 -3.54
C LYS A 22 -3.89 15.05 -4.57
N GLY A 23 -3.85 14.57 -5.81
CA GLY A 23 -2.93 15.05 -6.83
C GLY A 23 -1.46 14.76 -6.50
N PHE A 24 -1.18 13.72 -5.72
CA PHE A 24 0.20 13.29 -5.43
C PHE A 24 0.72 12.36 -6.52
N THR A 25 2.03 12.43 -6.78
CA THR A 25 2.70 11.47 -7.66
C THR A 25 2.64 10.08 -7.03
N PHE A 26 2.01 9.15 -7.75
CA PHE A 26 2.02 7.74 -7.37
C PHE A 26 3.41 7.14 -7.60
N GLN A 27 3.99 6.59 -6.54
CA GLN A 27 5.25 5.86 -6.61
C GLN A 27 4.99 4.38 -6.38
N GLN A 28 5.15 3.55 -7.42
CA GLN A 28 4.87 2.12 -7.34
C GLN A 28 5.71 1.45 -6.23
N PRO A 29 5.08 0.96 -5.14
CA PRO A 29 5.80 0.22 -4.11
C PRO A 29 6.22 -1.16 -4.65
N SER A 30 7.34 -1.65 -4.13
CA SER A 30 7.87 -3.00 -4.38
C SER A 30 7.43 -3.93 -3.27
N GLU A 31 6.89 -5.09 -3.63
CA GLU A 31 6.49 -6.12 -2.67
C GLU A 31 7.70 -6.63 -1.87
N GLU A 32 8.86 -6.79 -2.52
CA GLU A 32 10.11 -7.24 -1.90
C GLU A 32 10.55 -6.36 -0.72
N HIS A 33 10.30 -5.06 -0.81
CA HIS A 33 10.67 -4.10 0.24
C HIS A 33 9.52 -3.76 1.17
N SER A 34 8.29 -4.06 0.76
CA SER A 34 7.10 -3.82 1.56
C SER A 34 6.95 -4.93 2.60
N LYS A 35 6.36 -4.59 3.73
CA LYS A 35 6.14 -5.58 4.78
C LYS A 35 4.79 -5.40 5.45
N GLN A 36 4.17 -6.52 5.77
CA GLN A 36 2.98 -6.52 6.61
C GLN A 36 3.39 -6.72 8.07
N VAL A 37 2.97 -5.80 8.92
CA VAL A 37 3.10 -5.93 10.36
C VAL A 37 1.70 -5.90 10.95
N SER A 38 1.26 -7.05 11.46
CA SER A 38 -0.11 -7.25 11.93
C SER A 38 -1.15 -6.94 10.84
N ASN A 39 -2.00 -5.93 11.05
CA ASN A 39 -3.04 -5.50 10.10
C ASN A 39 -2.62 -4.27 9.30
N VAL A 40 -1.32 -3.96 9.26
CA VAL A 40 -0.80 -2.78 8.54
C VAL A 40 0.22 -3.21 7.51
N VAL A 41 -0.05 -2.90 6.24
CA VAL A 41 0.89 -3.07 5.13
C VAL A 41 1.70 -1.78 5.00
N TYR A 42 3.01 -1.90 5.14
CA TYR A 42 3.95 -0.80 4.93
C TYR A 42 4.43 -0.88 3.49
N LEU A 43 3.94 0.04 2.67
CA LEU A 43 4.32 0.18 1.27
C LEU A 43 5.63 0.94 1.17
N ARG A 44 6.60 0.32 0.50
CA ARG A 44 7.94 0.88 0.28
C ARG A 44 8.35 0.72 -1.17
N THR A 45 9.04 1.72 -1.70
CA THR A 45 9.65 1.70 -3.04
C THR A 45 11.08 1.17 -2.99
N SER A 46 11.75 1.30 -1.85
CA SER A 46 13.11 0.80 -1.60
C SER A 46 13.32 0.54 -0.11
N ASN A 47 14.49 0.01 0.27
CA ASN A 47 14.83 -0.25 1.69
C ASN A 47 14.66 0.98 2.61
N VAL A 48 14.87 2.18 2.06
CA VAL A 48 14.75 3.47 2.76
C VAL A 48 13.52 4.29 2.32
N GLY A 49 12.98 4.02 1.13
CA GLY A 49 11.87 4.76 0.53
C GLY A 49 10.52 4.25 1.02
N TYR A 50 9.91 4.96 1.96
CA TYR A 50 8.57 4.67 2.47
C TYR A 50 7.54 5.59 1.83
N VAL A 51 6.44 5.02 1.33
CA VAL A 51 5.41 5.79 0.60
C VAL A 51 4.07 5.86 1.32
N ALA A 52 3.63 4.76 1.95
CA ALA A 52 2.34 4.73 2.64
C ALA A 52 2.21 3.53 3.60
N ARG A 53 1.27 3.64 4.54
CA ARG A 53 0.79 2.56 5.39
C ARG A 53 -0.65 2.31 5.03
N TYR A 54 -1.03 1.05 4.86
CA TYR A 54 -2.42 0.66 4.65
C TYR A 54 -2.89 -0.20 5.81
N ASN A 55 -4.01 0.14 6.42
CA ASN A 55 -4.64 -0.69 7.45
C ASN A 55 -5.64 -1.64 6.79
N VAL A 56 -5.34 -2.93 6.79
CA VAL A 56 -6.14 -3.99 6.19
C VAL A 56 -7.52 -4.08 6.84
N LYS A 57 -7.58 -4.06 8.18
CA LYS A 57 -8.84 -4.17 8.93
C LYS A 57 -9.79 -2.99 8.67
N ARG A 58 -9.24 -1.78 8.54
CA ARG A 58 -9.99 -0.54 8.30
C ARG A 58 -10.08 -0.16 6.82
N ARG A 59 -9.46 -0.95 5.94
CA ARG A 59 -9.36 -0.73 4.49
C ARG A 59 -9.02 0.71 4.08
N ARG A 60 -8.03 1.32 4.75
CA ARG A 60 -7.67 2.73 4.53
C ARG A 60 -6.18 3.01 4.66
N ILE A 61 -5.72 4.05 3.96
CA ILE A 61 -4.35 4.56 4.11
C ILE A 61 -4.21 5.33 5.43
N LEU A 62 -3.11 5.09 6.14
CA LEU A 62 -2.67 5.76 7.35
C LEU A 62 -1.46 6.64 6.97
N ILE A 63 -1.74 7.86 6.50
CA ILE A 63 -0.68 8.86 6.26
C ILE A 63 -0.31 9.46 7.61
#